data_AF-A0A212FKI3-F1
#
_entry.id   AF-A0A212FKI3-F1
#
_cell.length_a   1.000
_cell.length_b   1.000
_cell.length_c   1.000
_cell.angle_alpha   90.00
_cell.angle_beta   90.00
_cell.angle_gamma   90.00
#
_symmetry.space_group_name_H-M   'P 1'
#
loop_
_entity.id
_entity.type
_entity.pdbx_description
1 polymer ?
#
loop_
_entity_poly.entity_id
_entity_poly.type
_entity_poly.pdbx_seq_one_letter_code
_entity_poly.pdbx_strand_id
1 'polypeptide(L)' 'MEVAYSSALGQPHLSHLPQRPPIHLGFQDLSYSVPDGKSSKLILRGLNGEFRSGQLTAILGPSGAGKSTLLNILAGYR' A
#
# COMPACT_ATOMS: atom_id res chain seq x y z
N MET A 1 -48.31 -14.92 -29.37
CA MET A 1 -47.46 -13.71 -29.45
C MET A 1 -46.41 -13.85 -28.37
N GLU A 2 -45.25 -14.37 -28.75
CA GLU A 2 -44.08 -14.51 -27.88
C GLU A 2 -43.25 -13.25 -28.07
N VAL A 3 -43.19 -12.40 -27.05
CA VAL A 3 -42.36 -11.20 -27.08
C VAL A 3 -41.02 -11.58 -26.45
N ALA A 4 -40.06 -11.90 -27.31
CA ALA A 4 -38.68 -12.13 -26.91
C ALA A 4 -38.07 -10.80 -26.41
N TYR A 5 -37.83 -10.69 -25.10
CA TYR A 5 -37.02 -9.63 -24.53
C TYR A 5 -35.54 -9.93 -24.83
N SER A 6 -34.97 -9.20 -25.79
CA SER A 6 -33.54 -9.16 -26.05
C SER A 6 -32.81 -8.61 -24.83
N SER A 7 -32.16 -9.49 -24.05
CA SER A 7 -31.29 -9.13 -22.93
C SER A 7 -29.90 -8.72 -23.44
N ALA A 8 -29.86 -7.72 -24.31
CA ALA A 8 -28.62 -7.09 -24.77
C ALA A 8 -28.19 -5.98 -23.79
N LEU A 9 -27.94 -6.33 -22.53
CA LEU A 9 -27.14 -5.52 -21.60
C LEU A 9 -26.34 -6.48 -20.72
N GLY A 10 -25.17 -6.89 -21.24
CA GLY A 10 -24.20 -7.66 -20.50
C GLY A 10 -23.85 -6.94 -19.20
N GLN A 11 -24.12 -7.59 -18.08
CA GLN A 11 -23.63 -7.17 -16.78
C GLN A 11 -22.09 -7.03 -16.87
N PRO A 12 -21.48 -5.92 -16.40
CA PRO A 12 -20.03 -5.83 -16.33
C PRO A 12 -19.55 -6.86 -15.29
N HIS A 13 -19.26 -8.06 -15.76
CA HIS A 13 -18.70 -9.12 -14.94
C HIS A 13 -17.26 -8.68 -14.60
N LEU A 14 -16.98 -8.43 -13.32
CA LEU A 14 -15.64 -8.08 -12.80
C LEU A 14 -14.63 -9.26 -12.91
N SER A 15 -14.81 -10.20 -13.86
CA SER A 15 -13.93 -11.37 -14.09
C SER A 15 -12.55 -10.99 -14.63
N HIS A 16 -12.40 -9.80 -15.19
CA HIS A 16 -11.19 -9.41 -15.91
C HIS A 16 -10.22 -8.56 -15.07
N LEU A 17 -10.30 -8.63 -13.74
CA LEU A 17 -9.19 -8.15 -12.93
C LEU A 17 -8.01 -9.11 -13.11
N PRO A 18 -6.86 -8.64 -13.61
CA PRO A 18 -5.68 -9.49 -13.71
C PRO A 18 -5.36 -10.03 -12.30
N GLN A 19 -5.34 -11.36 -12.17
CA GLN A 19 -4.90 -12.04 -10.96
C GLN A 19 -3.41 -11.71 -10.77
N ARG A 20 -3.12 -10.66 -10.01
CA ARG A 20 -1.73 -10.32 -9.67
C ARG A 20 -1.22 -11.39 -8.71
N PRO A 21 -0.01 -11.92 -8.93
CA PRO A 21 0.58 -12.85 -7.99
C PRO A 21 0.70 -12.18 -6.60
N PRO A 22 0.61 -12.96 -5.51
CA PRO A 22 0.90 -12.48 -4.16
C PRO A 22 2.22 -11.71 -4.10
N ILE A 23 2.18 -10.47 -3.58
CA ILE A 23 3.38 -9.64 -3.41
C ILE A 23 3.75 -9.61 -1.92
N HIS A 24 4.98 -9.98 -1.63
CA HIS A 24 5.61 -9.74 -0.32
C HIS A 24 6.43 -8.45 -0.41
N LEU A 25 6.28 -7.58 0.57
CA LEU A 25 7.06 -6.33 0.65
C LEU A 25 8.09 -6.47 1.76
N GLY A 26 9.36 -6.23 1.48
CA GLY A 26 10.42 -6.27 2.48
C GLY A 26 11.20 -4.95 2.48
N PHE A 27 11.67 -4.53 3.66
CA PHE A 27 12.55 -3.38 3.81
C PHE A 27 13.63 -3.69 4.85
N GLN A 28 14.85 -3.24 4.57
CA GLN A 28 16.02 -3.45 5.41
C GLN A 28 16.77 -2.13 5.56
N ASP A 29 17.23 -1.85 6.77
CA ASP A 29 17.94 -0.65 7.18
C ASP A 29 17.30 0.67 6.65
N LEU A 30 15.96 0.72 6.66
CA LEU A 30 15.22 1.85 6.11
C LEU A 30 15.35 3.07 7.03
N SER A 31 16.12 4.06 6.57
CA SER A 31 16.30 5.34 7.23
C SER A 31 15.78 6.48 6.35
N TYR A 32 15.12 7.46 6.95
CA TYR A 32 14.57 8.60 6.23
C TYR A 32 14.63 9.88 7.06
N SER A 33 15.15 10.93 6.45
CA SER A 33 15.25 12.26 7.05
C SER A 33 14.50 13.29 6.21
N VAL A 34 13.92 14.28 6.88
CA VAL A 34 13.31 15.44 6.22
C VAL A 34 14.12 16.70 6.52
N PRO A 35 14.14 17.70 5.63
CA PRO A 35 14.69 19.02 5.94
C PRO A 35 14.01 19.64 7.16
N ASP A 36 14.80 20.18 8.08
CA ASP A 36 14.34 20.89 9.28
C ASP A 36 15.19 22.17 9.44
N GLY A 37 14.78 23.21 8.70
CA GLY A 37 15.53 24.46 8.56
C GLY A 37 16.90 24.23 7.92
N LYS A 38 17.97 24.52 8.68
CA LYS A 38 19.37 24.29 8.27
C LYS A 38 19.87 22.87 8.60
N SER A 39 19.04 22.05 9.25
CA SER A 39 19.37 20.70 9.68
C SER A 39 18.48 19.67 9.01
N SER A 40 18.69 18.40 9.30
CA SER A 40 17.78 17.32 8.90
C SER A 40 17.25 16.62 10.14
N LYS A 41 15.95 16.31 10.11
CA LYS A 41 15.28 15.55 11.15
C LYS A 41 15.10 14.12 10.69
N LEU A 42 15.77 13.21 11.40
CA LEU A 42 15.65 11.77 11.17
C LEU A 42 14.29 11.26 11.68
N ILE A 43 13.44 10.80 10.76
CA ILE A 43 12.09 10.30 11.00
C ILE A 43 12.08 8.78 11.19
N LEU A 44 12.71 8.05 10.27
CA LEU A 44 12.85 6.59 10.33
C LEU A 44 14.32 6.24 10.59
N ARG A 45 14.56 5.27 11.49
CA ARG A 45 15.89 4.94 12.00
C ARG A 45 16.17 3.45 11.81
N GLY A 46 16.79 3.08 10.68
CA GLY A 46 17.24 1.72 10.41
C GLY A 46 16.14 0.66 10.57
N LEU A 47 14.95 0.92 10.02
CA LEU A 47 13.82 0.01 10.17
C LEU A 47 14.01 -1.23 9.29
N ASN A 48 13.72 -2.39 9.88
CA ASN A 48 13.72 -3.68 9.19
C ASN A 48 12.34 -4.31 9.35
N GLY A 49 11.83 -4.94 8.30
CA GLY A 49 10.53 -5.60 8.37
C GLY A 49 10.02 -6.09 7.03
N GLU A 50 8.87 -6.77 7.08
CA GLU A 50 8.21 -7.31 5.91
C GLU A 50 6.68 -7.26 6.08
N PHE A 51 5.96 -7.10 4.96
CA PHE A 51 4.53 -7.29 4.85
C PHE A 51 4.28 -8.49 3.94
N ARG A 52 3.74 -9.56 4.50
CA ARG A 52 3.48 -10.80 3.76
C ARG A 52 2.12 -10.73 3.09
N SER A 53 2.06 -11.22 1.86
CA SER A 53 0.79 -11.36 1.17
C SER A 53 -0.18 -12.26 1.94
N GLY A 54 -1.46 -11.91 1.94
CA GLY A 54 -2.50 -12.64 2.68
C GLY A 54 -2.52 -12.38 4.19
N GLN A 55 -1.68 -11.49 4.72
CA GLN A 55 -1.67 -11.13 6.14
C GLN A 55 -2.16 -9.70 6.38
N LEU A 56 -3.03 -9.53 7.38
CA LEU A 56 -3.37 -8.22 7.92
C LEU A 56 -2.27 -7.77 8.87
N THR A 57 -1.54 -6.71 8.49
CA THR A 57 -0.48 -6.13 9.32
C THR A 57 -0.89 -4.75 9.82
N ALA A 58 -0.66 -4.47 11.11
CA ALA A 58 -0.93 -3.17 11.72
C ALA A 58 0.38 -2.50 12.16
N ILE A 59 0.49 -1.19 11.88
CA ILE A 59 1.60 -0.35 12.35
C ILE A 59 1.09 0.51 13.50
N LEU A 60 1.64 0.31 14.69
CA LEU A 60 1.19 0.97 15.93
C LEU A 60 2.28 1.88 16.49
N GLY A 61 1.87 2.91 17.22
CA GLY A 61 2.79 3.85 17.86
C GLY A 61 2.18 5.25 18.06
N PRO A 62 2.81 6.11 18.87
CA PRO A 62 2.29 7.44 19.18
C PRO A 62 2.23 8.35 17.95
N SER A 63 1.51 9.47 18.08
CA SER A 63 1.53 10.51 17.04
C SER A 63 2.97 11.00 16.80
N GLY A 64 3.34 11.22 15.53
CA GLY A 64 4.70 11.63 15.17
C GLY A 64 5.76 10.52 15.10
N ALA A 65 5.42 9.26 15.41
CA ALA A 65 6.37 8.14 15.35
C ALA A 65 6.83 7.73 13.93
N GLY A 66 6.33 8.39 12.87
CA GLY A 66 6.74 8.10 11.49
C GLY A 66 5.91 7.03 10.75
N LYS A 67 4.77 6.57 11.31
CA LYS A 67 3.91 5.53 10.70
C LYS A 67 3.45 5.87 9.28
N SER A 68 2.85 7.05 9.08
CA SER A 68 2.43 7.51 7.75
C SER A 68 3.62 7.78 6.84
N THR A 69 4.76 8.20 7.40
CA THR A 69 6.00 8.38 6.63
C THR A 69 6.51 7.05 6.08
N LEU A 70 6.53 6.00 6.91
CA LEU A 70 6.87 4.64 6.47
C LEU A 70 5.95 4.18 5.34
N LEU A 71 4.62 4.32 5.49
CA LEU A 71 3.67 3.93 4.45
C LEU A 71 3.85 4.71 3.15
N ASN A 72 4.12 6.01 3.22
CA ASN A 72 4.36 6.83 2.02
C ASN A 72 5.63 6.41 1.27
N ILE A 73 6.70 6.07 1.99
CA ILE A 73 7.95 5.59 1.38
C ILE A 73 7.72 4.24 0.72
N LEU A 74 7.05 3.32 1.41
CA LEU A 74 6.74 1.99 0.87
C LEU A 74 5.77 2.03 -0.32
N ALA A 75 4.90 3.04 -0.39
CA ALA A 75 4.02 3.29 -1.53
C ALA A 75 4.71 4.00 -2.71
N GLY A 76 5.96 4.46 -2.55
CA GLY A 76 6.69 5.21 -3.57
C GLY A 76 6.25 6.67 -3.74
N TYR A 77 5.62 7.26 -2.73
CA TYR A 77 5.21 8.68 -2.75
C TYR A 77 6.32 9.66 -2.35
N ARG A 78 7.49 9.15 -1.93
CA ARG A 78 8.61 9.93 -1.39
C ARG A 78 9.93 9.36 -1.89
#